data_AF-A0A914JP99-F1
#
_entry.id   AF-A0A914JP99-F1
#
_cell.length_a   1.000
_cell.length_b   1.000
_cell.length_c   1.000
_cell.angle_alpha   90.00
_cell.angle_beta   90.00
_cell.angle_gamma   90.00
#
_symmetry.space_group_name_H-M   'P 1'
#
loop_
_entity.id
_entity.type
_entity.pdbx_description
1 polymer ?
#
loop_
_entity_poly.entity_id
_entity_poly.type
_entity_poly.pdbx_seq_one_letter_code
_entity_poly.pdbx_strand_id
1 'polypeptide(L)'
;MQDALLIEKNNNKPLPGWATDQLLGKLDQILNDTDDYETGYPGFGLPMDFELIKIRSGPLLKEIIQNMQTAKNQKNDFKKINFYSAHDVTISSFLKTLEAKTQIIGGLLPNYTATVAVELWQASNVDSNFIQEESDDFLVQ
;
A
#
# COMPACT_ATOMS: atom_id res chain seq x y z
N MET A 1 -20.59 -0.01 -1.33
CA MET A 1 -21.60 -0.81 -0.59
C MET A 1 -20.92 -1.75 0.39
N GLN A 2 -19.89 -2.50 -0.02
CA GLN A 2 -19.12 -3.36 0.89
C GLN A 2 -18.45 -2.57 2.03
N ASP A 3 -17.78 -1.44 1.76
CA ASP A 3 -17.17 -0.62 2.83
C ASP A 3 -18.12 -0.28 3.97
N ALA A 4 -19.35 0.14 3.62
CA ALA A 4 -20.36 0.49 4.60
C ALA A 4 -20.74 -0.72 5.48
N LEU A 5 -20.92 -1.90 4.88
CA LEU A 5 -21.21 -3.14 5.59
C LEU A 5 -20.04 -3.57 6.48
N LEU A 6 -18.80 -3.40 6.01
CA LEU A 6 -17.61 -3.73 6.78
C LEU A 6 -17.47 -2.80 8.00
N ILE A 7 -17.69 -1.49 7.83
CA ILE A 7 -17.69 -0.52 8.93
C ILE A 7 -18.78 -0.86 9.94
N GLU A 8 -20.00 -1.16 9.49
CA GLU A 8 -21.11 -1.56 10.36
C GLU A 8 -20.76 -2.83 11.15
N LYS A 9 -20.21 -3.85 10.46
CA LYS A 9 -19.76 -5.11 11.08
C LYS A 9 -18.69 -4.86 12.15
N ASN A 10 -17.64 -4.10 11.82
CA ASN A 10 -16.53 -3.80 12.73
C ASN A 10 -16.96 -2.97 13.95
N ASN A 11 -18.08 -2.25 13.86
CA ASN A 11 -18.64 -1.46 14.95
C ASN A 11 -19.82 -2.15 15.65
N ASN A 12 -19.98 -3.47 15.50
CA ASN A 12 -21.06 -4.26 16.11
C ASN A 12 -22.46 -3.71 15.82
N LYS A 13 -22.67 -3.10 14.65
CA LYS A 13 -23.98 -2.65 14.18
C LYS A 13 -24.74 -3.82 13.56
N PRO A 14 -26.08 -3.85 13.68
CA PRO A 14 -26.89 -4.88 13.04
C PRO A 14 -26.78 -4.76 11.52
N LEU A 15 -26.38 -5.85 10.87
CA LEU A 15 -26.34 -5.93 9.41
C LEU A 15 -27.71 -6.36 8.84
N PRO A 16 -28.02 -5.98 7.60
CA PRO A 16 -29.18 -6.52 6.89
C PRO A 16 -29.11 -8.05 6.77
N GLY A 17 -30.25 -8.74 6.84
CA GLY A 17 -30.28 -10.21 6.83
C GLY A 17 -29.70 -10.88 5.57
N TRP A 18 -29.53 -10.13 4.48
CA TRP A 18 -28.88 -10.60 3.24
C TRP A 18 -27.34 -10.47 3.27
N ALA A 19 -26.78 -9.67 4.18
CA ALA A 19 -25.35 -9.42 4.31
C ALA A 19 -24.65 -10.54 5.12
N THR A 20 -24.72 -11.75 4.57
CA THR A 20 -24.08 -12.94 5.15
C THR A 20 -22.56 -12.88 5.03
N ASP A 21 -21.82 -13.56 5.91
CA ASP A 21 -20.36 -13.65 5.82
C ASP A 21 -19.87 -14.21 4.48
N GLN A 22 -20.62 -15.15 3.89
CA GLN A 22 -20.32 -15.69 2.57
C GLN A 22 -20.41 -14.60 1.48
N LEU A 23 -21.42 -13.74 1.55
CA LEU A 23 -21.56 -12.63 0.60
C LEU A 23 -20.44 -11.61 0.80
N LEU A 24 -20.12 -11.26 2.04
CA LEU A 24 -19.04 -10.32 2.36
C LEU A 24 -17.70 -10.82 1.84
N GLY A 25 -17.34 -12.09 2.08
CA GLY A 25 -16.09 -12.66 1.57
C GLY A 25 -16.00 -12.66 0.04
N LYS A 26 -17.13 -12.85 -0.67
CA LYS A 26 -17.16 -12.71 -2.15
C LYS A 26 -16.97 -11.27 -2.60
N LEU A 27 -17.58 -10.31 -1.89
CA LEU A 27 -17.40 -8.89 -2.18
C LEU A 27 -15.95 -8.47 -1.95
N ASP A 28 -15.32 -8.94 -0.88
CA ASP A 28 -13.91 -8.68 -0.58
C ASP A 28 -13.02 -9.21 -1.71
N GLN A 29 -13.25 -10.44 -2.18
CA GLN A 29 -12.49 -11.00 -3.29
C GLN A 29 -12.64 -10.16 -4.57
N ILE A 30 -13.89 -9.80 -4.93
CA ILE A 30 -14.15 -8.97 -6.12
C ILE A 30 -13.43 -7.62 -6.01
N LEU A 31 -13.46 -6.98 -4.84
CA LEU A 31 -12.80 -5.69 -4.64
C LEU A 31 -11.28 -5.79 -4.77
N ASN A 32 -10.66 -6.83 -4.20
CA ASN A 32 -9.23 -7.07 -4.35
C ASN A 32 -8.85 -7.29 -5.83
N ASP A 33 -9.60 -8.15 -6.53
CA ASP A 33 -9.39 -8.42 -7.96
C ASP A 33 -9.60 -7.16 -8.81
N THR A 34 -10.59 -6.33 -8.48
CA THR A 34 -10.84 -5.05 -9.15
C THR A 34 -9.72 -4.05 -8.89
N ASP A 35 -9.26 -3.86 -7.66
CA ASP A 35 -8.13 -2.98 -7.35
C ASP A 35 -6.87 -3.41 -8.09
N ASP A 36 -6.57 -4.72 -8.10
CA ASP A 36 -5.45 -5.27 -8.86
C ASP A 36 -5.53 -4.94 -10.33
N TYR A 37 -6.66 -5.19 -10.95
CA TYR A 37 -6.86 -4.87 -12.36
C TYR A 37 -6.78 -3.38 -12.68
N GLU A 38 -7.46 -2.52 -11.92
CA GLU A 38 -7.53 -1.06 -12.17
C GLU A 38 -6.19 -0.33 -11.97
N THR A 39 -5.27 -0.96 -11.27
CA THR A 39 -3.92 -0.44 -10.96
C THR A 39 -2.82 -1.11 -11.79
N GLY A 40 -3.17 -2.04 -12.68
CA GLY A 40 -2.23 -2.71 -13.59
C GLY A 40 -1.56 -3.95 -13.02
N TYR A 41 -2.00 -4.45 -11.87
CA TYR A 41 -1.57 -5.76 -11.35
C TYR A 41 -2.32 -6.89 -12.08
N PRO A 42 -1.79 -8.14 -12.10
CA PRO A 42 -2.51 -9.27 -12.70
C PRO A 42 -3.90 -9.45 -12.08
N GLY A 43 -4.92 -9.57 -12.92
CA GLY A 43 -6.32 -9.69 -12.49
C GLY A 43 -7.23 -10.09 -13.65
N PHE A 44 -8.34 -10.79 -13.36
CA PHE A 44 -9.29 -11.28 -14.38
C PHE A 44 -8.65 -12.09 -15.53
N GLY A 45 -7.55 -12.79 -15.27
CA GLY A 45 -6.81 -13.57 -16.28
C GLY A 45 -5.94 -12.73 -17.22
N LEU A 46 -5.78 -11.43 -16.93
CA LEU A 46 -4.90 -10.52 -17.67
C LEU A 46 -3.56 -10.37 -16.96
N PRO A 47 -2.45 -10.20 -17.72
CA PRO A 47 -1.13 -10.02 -17.16
C PRO A 47 -0.96 -8.62 -16.53
N MET A 48 0.17 -8.43 -15.86
CA MET A 48 0.57 -7.12 -15.32
C MET A 48 0.76 -6.08 -16.43
N ASP A 49 0.27 -4.86 -16.19
CA ASP A 49 0.49 -3.66 -17.00
C ASP A 49 1.45 -2.71 -16.27
N PHE A 50 2.73 -2.82 -16.62
CA PHE A 50 3.80 -2.01 -16.04
C PHE A 50 3.66 -0.50 -16.36
N GLU A 51 3.07 -0.14 -17.49
CA GLU A 51 2.87 1.28 -17.82
C GLU A 51 1.77 1.89 -16.96
N LEU A 52 0.69 1.14 -16.70
CA LEU A 52 -0.36 1.58 -15.78
C LEU A 52 0.16 1.72 -14.35
N ILE A 53 0.92 0.74 -13.84
CA ILE A 53 1.56 0.81 -12.50
C ILE A 53 2.43 2.07 -12.40
N LYS A 54 3.26 2.32 -13.42
CA LYS A 54 4.14 3.49 -13.48
C LYS A 54 3.38 4.81 -13.53
N ILE A 55 2.25 4.88 -14.23
CA ILE A 55 1.40 6.08 -14.28
C ILE A 55 0.74 6.33 -12.92
N ARG A 56 0.27 5.28 -12.23
CA ARG A 56 -0.45 5.39 -10.95
C ARG A 56 0.46 5.81 -9.79
N SER A 57 1.60 5.15 -9.65
CA SER A 57 2.46 5.28 -8.46
C SER A 57 3.83 5.88 -8.73
N GLY A 58 4.24 5.97 -10.00
CA GLY A 58 5.53 6.52 -10.39
C GLY A 58 5.79 7.95 -9.87
N PRO A 59 4.81 8.87 -9.85
CA PRO A 59 5.00 10.19 -9.25
C PRO A 59 5.38 10.15 -7.76
N LEU A 60 4.71 9.31 -6.96
CA LEU A 60 5.00 9.16 -5.53
C LEU A 60 6.38 8.53 -5.31
N LEU A 61 6.70 7.46 -6.03
CA LEU A 61 8.01 6.83 -5.95
C LEU A 61 9.13 7.80 -6.33
N LYS A 62 8.94 8.59 -7.40
CA LYS A 62 9.88 9.61 -7.82
C LYS A 62 10.10 10.66 -6.72
N GLU A 63 9.03 11.11 -6.08
CA GLU A 63 9.14 12.09 -4.98
C GLU A 63 9.91 11.52 -3.78
N ILE A 64 9.60 10.29 -3.36
CA ILE A 64 10.30 9.59 -2.28
C ILE A 64 11.80 9.46 -2.59
N ILE A 65 12.15 9.03 -3.81
CA ILE A 65 13.55 8.93 -4.28
C ILE A 65 14.22 10.30 -4.24
N GLN A 66 13.58 11.36 -4.73
CA GLN A 66 14.13 12.71 -4.73
C GLN A 66 14.38 13.25 -3.32
N ASN A 67 13.47 12.96 -2.38
CA ASN A 67 13.63 13.32 -0.98
C ASN A 67 14.80 12.58 -0.32
N MET A 68 14.96 11.28 -0.58
CA MET A 68 16.09 10.50 -0.08
C MET A 68 17.42 10.97 -0.69
N GLN A 69 17.46 11.30 -1.97
CA GLN A 69 18.66 11.86 -2.62
C GLN A 69 19.05 13.22 -2.04
N THR A 70 18.06 14.07 -1.77
CA THR A 70 18.26 15.37 -1.10
C THR A 70 18.87 15.16 0.28
N ALA A 71 18.30 14.26 1.08
CA ALA A 71 18.80 13.93 2.43
C ALA A 71 20.23 13.36 2.40
N LYS A 72 20.57 12.55 1.40
CA LYS A 72 21.93 12.02 1.21
C LYS A 72 22.95 13.12 0.89
N ASN A 73 22.58 14.10 0.07
CA ASN A 73 23.52 15.08 -0.48
C ASN A 73 23.68 16.34 0.39
N GLN A 74 22.71 16.64 1.27
CA GLN A 74 22.73 17.81 2.14
C GLN A 74 23.19 17.43 3.56
N LYS A 75 24.24 18.10 4.05
CA LYS A 75 24.83 17.75 5.36
C LYS A 75 23.98 18.16 6.57
N ASN A 76 23.26 19.29 6.50
CA ASN A 76 22.65 19.89 7.70
C ASN A 76 21.25 20.51 7.50
N ASP A 77 20.68 20.53 6.29
CA ASP A 77 19.43 21.25 6.00
C ASP A 77 18.47 20.44 5.12
N PHE A 78 18.08 19.26 5.61
CA PHE A 78 17.09 18.41 4.95
C PHE A 78 15.96 17.99 5.90
N LYS A 79 14.81 17.64 5.34
CA LYS A 79 13.69 17.08 6.10
C LYS A 79 14.02 15.67 6.57
N LYS A 80 14.00 15.44 7.88
CA LYS A 80 14.28 14.12 8.47
C LYS A 80 13.18 13.09 8.19
N ILE A 81 11.93 13.54 8.10
CA ILE A 81 10.76 12.68 7.88
C ILE A 81 9.82 13.40 6.92
N ASN A 82 9.24 12.66 5.97
CA ASN A 82 8.16 13.12 5.10
C ASN A 82 6.95 12.21 5.34
N PHE A 83 5.78 12.80 5.63
CA PHE A 83 4.53 12.07 5.84
C PHE A 83 3.60 12.27 4.65
N TYR A 84 3.08 11.16 4.12
CA TYR A 84 2.12 11.12 3.03
C TYR A 84 0.83 10.51 3.53
N SER A 85 -0.19 11.34 3.80
CA SER A 85 -1.52 10.86 4.14
C SER A 85 -2.27 10.54 2.84
N ALA A 86 -2.67 9.29 2.66
CA ALA A 86 -3.27 8.82 1.42
C ALA A 86 -4.33 7.74 1.67
N HIS A 87 -4.77 7.10 0.59
CA HIS A 87 -5.77 6.03 0.63
C HIS A 87 -5.11 4.65 0.58
N ASP A 88 -5.86 3.63 0.97
CA ASP A 88 -5.54 2.20 0.79
C ASP A 88 -5.07 1.88 -0.64
N VAL A 89 -5.74 2.40 -1.66
CA VAL A 89 -5.35 2.26 -3.07
C VAL A 89 -3.97 2.87 -3.36
N THR A 90 -3.57 3.92 -2.63
CA THR A 90 -2.23 4.52 -2.77
C THR A 90 -1.17 3.59 -2.20
N ILE A 91 -1.40 3.03 -1.02
CA ILE A 91 -0.50 2.06 -0.39
C ILE A 91 -0.40 0.79 -1.24
N SER A 92 -1.54 0.22 -1.66
CA SER A 92 -1.62 -0.94 -2.55
C SER A 92 -0.82 -0.69 -3.84
N SER A 93 -1.06 0.43 -4.52
CA SER A 93 -0.37 0.78 -5.76
C SER A 93 1.13 1.05 -5.55
N PHE A 94 1.54 1.59 -4.40
CA PHE A 94 2.94 1.78 -4.07
C PHE A 94 3.66 0.44 -3.88
N LEU A 95 3.10 -0.46 -3.06
CA LEU A 95 3.63 -1.81 -2.86
C LEU A 95 3.68 -2.63 -4.15
N LYS A 96 2.71 -2.45 -5.06
CA LYS A 96 2.72 -3.06 -6.41
C LYS A 96 3.91 -2.58 -7.24
N THR A 97 4.26 -1.31 -7.14
CA THR A 97 5.41 -0.73 -7.87
C THR A 97 6.74 -1.31 -7.41
N LEU A 98 6.81 -1.73 -6.13
CA LEU A 98 7.97 -2.39 -5.53
C LEU A 98 7.91 -3.93 -5.69
N GLU A 99 6.90 -4.46 -6.38
CA GLU A 99 6.62 -5.90 -6.48
C GLU A 99 6.48 -6.60 -5.11
N ALA A 100 6.11 -5.84 -4.07
CA ALA A 100 6.13 -6.30 -2.68
C ALA A 100 4.72 -6.60 -2.12
N LYS A 101 3.64 -6.16 -2.78
CA LYS A 101 2.24 -6.30 -2.28
C LYS A 101 1.92 -7.70 -1.75
N THR A 102 2.18 -8.74 -2.55
CA THR A 102 1.86 -10.13 -2.18
C THR A 102 2.70 -10.62 -1.00
N GLN A 103 3.96 -10.18 -0.91
CA GLN A 103 4.87 -10.59 0.17
C GLN A 103 4.50 -9.93 1.50
N ILE A 104 4.00 -8.70 1.44
CA ILE A 104 3.74 -7.85 2.60
C ILE A 104 2.30 -8.02 3.11
N ILE A 105 1.28 -7.88 2.25
CA ILE A 105 -0.15 -7.93 2.65
C ILE A 105 -0.93 -9.11 2.02
N GLY A 106 -0.23 -10.13 1.51
CA GLY A 106 -0.87 -11.34 0.99
C GLY A 106 -1.78 -11.13 -0.23
N GLY A 107 -1.64 -10.01 -0.93
CA GLY A 107 -2.48 -9.64 -2.07
C GLY A 107 -3.81 -8.98 -1.69
N LEU A 108 -4.04 -8.71 -0.40
CA LEU A 108 -5.23 -8.00 0.07
C LEU A 108 -5.12 -6.48 -0.08
N LEU A 109 -6.21 -5.76 0.15
CA LEU A 109 -6.20 -4.33 0.36
C LEU A 109 -5.62 -4.01 1.75
N PRO A 110 -4.87 -2.90 1.89
CA PRO A 110 -4.33 -2.47 3.18
C PRO A 110 -5.43 -2.24 4.22
N ASN A 111 -5.16 -2.63 5.47
CA ASN A 111 -6.06 -2.38 6.59
C ASN A 111 -6.20 -0.87 6.88
N TYR A 112 -7.26 -0.49 7.61
CA TYR A 112 -7.35 0.87 8.15
C TYR A 112 -6.10 1.19 8.97
N THR A 113 -5.55 2.39 8.78
CA THR A 113 -4.31 2.87 9.41
C THR A 113 -3.03 2.15 9.00
N ALA A 114 -3.07 1.26 8.00
CA ALA A 114 -1.87 0.68 7.41
C ALA A 114 -0.88 1.78 7.01
N THR A 115 0.39 1.57 7.34
CA THR A 115 1.47 2.54 7.11
C THR A 115 2.66 1.81 6.49
N VAL A 116 3.25 2.43 5.47
CA VAL A 116 4.50 1.96 4.85
C VAL A 116 5.60 2.95 5.20
N ALA A 117 6.68 2.44 5.80
CA ALA A 117 7.88 3.20 6.08
C ALA A 117 8.98 2.84 5.07
N VAL A 118 9.57 3.86 4.46
CA VAL A 118 10.74 3.73 3.60
C VAL A 118 11.88 4.48 4.25
N GLU A 119 12.91 3.76 4.66
CA GLU A 119 13.98 4.28 5.49
C GLU A 119 15.31 4.34 4.74
N LEU A 120 16.00 5.47 4.85
CA LEU A 120 17.34 5.66 4.31
C LEU A 120 18.37 5.50 5.42
N TRP A 121 19.16 4.42 5.36
CA TRP A 121 20.20 4.12 6.33
C TRP A 121 21.60 4.40 5.77
N GLN A 122 22.49 4.96 6.60
CA GLN A 122 23.91 5.10 6.32
C GLN A 122 24.70 4.06 7.13
N ALA A 123 25.34 3.12 6.46
CA ALA A 123 26.18 2.13 7.14
C ALA A 123 27.48 2.77 7.63
N SER A 124 27.88 2.47 8.86
CA SER A 124 29.03 3.11 9.52
C SER A 124 30.40 2.74 8.93
N ASN A 125 30.47 1.68 8.10
CA ASN A 125 31.72 1.04 7.68
C ASN A 125 31.90 0.90 6.16
N VAL A 126 30.97 1.42 5.36
CA VAL A 126 31.04 1.43 3.90
C VAL A 126 30.31 2.69 3.44
N ASP A 127 30.82 3.42 2.45
CA ASP A 127 30.10 4.50 1.75
C ASP A 127 28.92 3.94 0.92
N SER A 128 28.07 3.13 1.54
CA SER A 128 26.90 2.49 0.96
C SER A 128 25.68 2.85 1.80
N ASN A 129 24.69 3.44 1.14
CA ASN A 129 23.37 3.67 1.72
C ASN A 129 22.45 2.53 1.28
N PHE A 130 21.61 2.05 2.20
CA PHE A 130 20.61 1.04 1.91
C PHE A 130 19.21 1.58 2.21
N ILE A 131 18.22 1.05 1.50
CA ILE A 131 16.80 1.36 1.70
C ILE A 131 16.17 0.14 2.37
N GLN A 132 15.51 0.36 3.52
CA GLN A 132 14.72 -0.65 4.21
C GLN A 132 13.24 -0.29 4.09
N GLU A 133 12.41 -1.29 3.83
CA GLU A 133 10.96 -1.17 3.75
C GLU A 133 10.35 -1.95 4.91
N GLU A 134 9.55 -1.27 5.73
CA GLU A 134 8.78 -1.89 6.82
C GLU A 134 7.30 -1.57 6.64
N SER A 135 6.45 -2.56 6.90
CA SER A 135 5.00 -2.47 6.87
C SER A 135 4.44 -3.02 8.18
N ASP A 136 3.74 -2.17 8.94
CA ASP A 136 3.03 -2.60 10.14
C ASP A 136 1.56 -2.89 9.79
N ASP A 137 1.19 -4.17 9.79
CA ASP A 137 -0.21 -4.60 9.81
C ASP A 137 -0.70 -4.59 11.26
N PHE A 138 -1.42 -3.53 11.65
CA PHE A 138 -2.11 -3.51 12.93
C PHE A 138 -3.28 -4.51 12.87
N LEU A 139 -3.03 -5.75 13.31
CA LEU A 139 -4.08 -6.70 13.63
C LEU A 139 -4.88 -6.16 14.83
N VAL A 140 -6.01 -5.52 14.54
CA VAL A 140 -7.03 -5.27 15.56
C VAL A 140 -7.61 -6.65 15.90
N GLN A 141 -7.28 -7.14 17.11
CA GLN A 141 -7.85 -8.33 17.72
C GLN A 141 -9.35 -8.20 17.94
#